data_AF-A0A954UJW9-F1
#
_entry.id   AF-A0A954UJW9-F1
#
_cell.length_a   1.000
_cell.length_b   1.000
_cell.length_c   1.000
_cell.angle_alpha   90.00
_cell.angle_beta   90.00
_cell.angle_gamma   90.00
#
_symmetry.space_group_name_H-M   'P 1'
#
loop_
_entity.id
_entity.type
_entity.pdbx_description
1 polymer ?
#
loop_
_entity_poly.entity_id
_entity_poly.type
_entity_poly.pdbx_seq_one_letter_code
_entity_poly.pdbx_strand_id
1 'polypeptide(L)'
;MGQQYEQLTEEQITFITRQQIYFVGTAGGSGRINVSPKGMNTFRIISPNRVAWLNVTGSGNETAAHLLQMSRMTIMFCAFQDAPLILRLYGRARAIHPRDEEWSEWLRPFQALDKSST
;
A
#
# COMPACT_ATOMS: atom_id res chain seq x y z
N MET A 1 -21.53 -6.04 -6.41
CA MET A 1 -20.21 -5.45 -6.74
C MET A 1 -20.21 -4.02 -6.21
N GLY A 2 -19.14 -3.56 -5.55
CA GLY A 2 -19.12 -2.21 -4.96
C GLY A 2 -18.99 -1.11 -6.04
N GLN A 3 -19.16 0.15 -5.64
CA GLN A 3 -18.96 1.30 -6.51
C GLN A 3 -17.50 1.42 -6.96
N GLN A 4 -17.29 1.73 -8.23
CA GLN A 4 -15.96 1.95 -8.82
C GLN A 4 -15.72 3.43 -9.05
N TYR A 5 -14.48 3.83 -8.89
CA TYR A 5 -14.01 5.20 -9.05
C TYR A 5 -12.72 5.16 -9.87
N GLU A 6 -12.50 6.17 -10.72
CA GLU A 6 -11.25 6.26 -11.48
C GLU A 6 -10.06 6.64 -10.59
N GLN A 7 -10.31 7.39 -9.51
CA GLN A 7 -9.31 7.85 -8.57
C GLN A 7 -9.88 7.99 -7.15
N LEU A 8 -8.99 8.12 -6.16
CA LEU A 8 -9.38 8.34 -4.78
C LEU A 8 -10.14 9.67 -4.60
N THR A 9 -11.27 9.61 -3.91
CA THR A 9 -11.99 10.80 -3.42
C THR A 9 -11.41 11.30 -2.10
N GLU A 10 -11.71 12.54 -1.70
CA GLU A 10 -11.27 13.09 -0.40
C GLU A 10 -11.78 12.26 0.79
N GLU A 11 -13.02 11.75 0.70
CA GLU A 11 -13.60 10.86 1.71
C GLU A 11 -12.82 9.53 1.81
N GLN A 12 -12.43 8.95 0.67
CA GLN A 12 -11.65 7.71 0.63
C GLN A 12 -10.22 7.94 1.16
N ILE A 13 -9.61 9.08 0.83
CA ILE A 13 -8.31 9.48 1.39
C ILE A 13 -8.42 9.59 2.92
N THR A 14 -9.44 10.28 3.42
CA THR A 14 -9.71 10.41 4.86
C THR A 14 -9.95 9.07 5.54
N PHE A 15 -10.65 8.16 4.86
CA PHE A 15 -10.84 6.81 5.36
C PHE A 15 -9.51 6.06 5.45
N ILE A 16 -8.68 6.09 4.41
CA ILE A 16 -7.37 5.42 4.38
C ILE A 16 -6.45 5.92 5.48
N THR A 17 -6.37 7.24 5.72
CA THR A 17 -5.46 7.84 6.71
C THR A 17 -5.78 7.43 8.14
N ARG A 18 -7.01 6.99 8.43
CA ARG A 18 -7.43 6.49 9.75
C ARG A 18 -7.06 5.02 9.98
N GLN A 19 -6.76 4.27 8.92
CA GLN A 19 -6.53 2.83 9.04
C GLN A 19 -5.14 2.52 9.61
N GLN A 20 -5.12 1.71 10.67
CA GLN A 20 -3.88 1.24 11.30
C GLN A 20 -3.25 0.05 10.57
N ILE A 21 -4.07 -0.67 9.80
CA ILE A 21 -3.71 -1.88 9.06
C ILE A 21 -4.35 -1.85 7.67
N TYR A 22 -3.63 -2.38 6.69
CA TYR A 22 -4.08 -2.62 5.32
C TYR A 22 -3.48 -3.93 4.82
N PHE A 23 -4.05 -4.50 3.77
CA PHE A 23 -3.64 -5.78 3.22
C PHE A 23 -3.17 -5.62 1.79
N VAL A 24 -2.01 -6.19 1.47
CA VAL A 24 -1.52 -6.25 0.09
C VAL A 24 -1.70 -7.66 -0.45
N GLY A 25 -2.38 -7.77 -1.59
CA GLY A 25 -2.62 -9.00 -2.32
C GLY A 25 -1.80 -9.03 -3.61
N THR A 26 -1.00 -10.08 -3.78
CA THR A 26 -0.13 -10.30 -4.97
C THR A 26 -0.16 -11.76 -5.40
N ALA A 27 0.15 -12.02 -6.68
CA ALA A 27 0.26 -13.37 -7.21
C ALA A 27 1.42 -13.42 -8.23
N GLY A 28 2.19 -14.49 -8.22
CA GLY A 28 3.15 -14.79 -9.29
C GLY A 28 2.50 -15.36 -10.55
N GLY A 29 3.33 -15.81 -11.49
CA GLY A 29 2.92 -16.53 -12.71
C GLY A 29 2.07 -17.78 -12.43
N SER A 30 2.39 -18.46 -11.33
CA SER A 30 1.75 -19.68 -10.85
C SER A 30 1.91 -19.76 -9.33
N GLY A 31 1.31 -20.78 -8.70
CA GLY A 31 1.45 -21.04 -7.27
C GLY A 31 0.41 -20.34 -6.42
N ARG A 32 0.77 -20.03 -5.17
CA ARG A 32 -0.16 -19.46 -4.18
C ARG A 32 -0.29 -17.95 -4.35
N ILE A 33 -1.47 -17.45 -4.04
CA ILE A 33 -1.70 -16.01 -3.88
C ILE A 33 -1.19 -15.62 -2.49
N ASN A 34 -0.42 -14.54 -2.42
CA ASN A 34 0.03 -13.96 -1.17
C ASN A 34 -0.92 -12.84 -0.72
N VAL A 35 -1.31 -12.86 0.55
CA VAL A 35 -2.02 -11.78 1.22
C VAL A 35 -1.27 -11.45 2.50
N SER A 36 -0.74 -10.23 2.58
CA SER A 36 0.11 -9.80 3.68
C SER A 36 -0.46 -8.58 4.38
N PRO A 37 -0.70 -8.63 5.71
CA PRO A 37 -1.02 -7.44 6.47
C PRO A 37 0.19 -6.51 6.53
N LYS A 38 -0.08 -5.22 6.45
CA LYS A 38 0.86 -4.11 6.61
C LYS A 38 0.20 -3.09 7.52
N GLY A 39 1.00 -2.28 8.22
CA GLY A 39 0.46 -1.32 9.17
C GLY A 39 1.52 -0.32 9.59
N MET A 40 1.30 0.33 10.74
CA MET A 40 2.11 1.46 11.21
C MET A 40 2.04 2.65 10.24
N ASN A 41 2.88 3.67 10.46
CA ASN A 41 2.95 4.86 9.62
C ASN A 41 3.71 4.62 8.28
N THR A 42 3.39 3.52 7.59
CA THR A 42 4.13 3.02 6.42
C THR A 42 3.41 3.25 5.10
N PHE A 43 2.22 3.86 5.06
CA PHE A 43 1.47 4.08 3.83
C PHE A 43 1.37 5.57 3.49
N ARG A 44 1.55 5.93 2.23
CA ARG A 44 1.42 7.31 1.72
C ARG A 44 0.60 7.35 0.46
N ILE A 45 -0.30 8.33 0.39
CA ILE A 45 -0.99 8.70 -0.84
C ILE A 45 -0.16 9.82 -1.48
N ILE A 46 0.39 9.55 -2.67
CA ILE A 46 1.25 10.46 -3.41
C ILE A 46 0.41 11.37 -4.31
N SER A 47 -0.63 10.79 -4.92
CA SER A 47 -1.67 11.49 -5.66
C SER A 47 -2.94 10.64 -5.65
N PRO A 48 -4.10 11.14 -6.15
CA PRO A 48 -5.35 10.36 -6.19
C PRO A 48 -5.25 8.99 -6.90
N ASN A 49 -4.23 8.80 -7.74
CA ASN A 49 -3.97 7.58 -8.51
C ASN A 49 -2.63 6.91 -8.18
N ARG A 50 -1.94 7.35 -7.12
CA ARG A 50 -0.61 6.86 -6.80
C ARG A 50 -0.40 6.79 -5.30
N VAL A 51 0.04 5.63 -4.84
CA VAL A 51 0.34 5.38 -3.43
C VAL A 51 1.72 4.73 -3.33
N ALA A 52 2.33 4.85 -2.15
CA ALA A 52 3.59 4.22 -1.81
C ALA A 52 3.47 3.62 -0.41
N TRP A 53 4.20 2.53 -0.16
CA TRP A 53 4.33 2.02 1.20
C TRP A 53 5.70 1.43 1.47
N LEU A 54 6.10 1.45 2.75
CA LEU A 54 7.35 0.82 3.18
C LEU A 54 7.13 -0.65 3.48
N ASN A 55 7.93 -1.50 2.85
CA ASN A 55 8.02 -2.91 3.20
C ASN A 55 8.94 -3.07 4.43
N VAL A 56 8.37 -2.82 5.61
CA VAL A 56 9.03 -3.15 6.88
C VAL A 56 8.84 -4.64 7.21
N THR A 57 9.83 -5.21 7.90
CA THR A 57 10.03 -6.63 8.32
C THR A 57 8.92 -7.65 8.02
N GLY A 58 9.28 -8.80 7.42
CA GLY A 58 8.38 -9.95 7.22
C GLY A 58 8.23 -10.38 5.76
N SER A 59 7.00 -10.76 5.36
CA SER A 59 6.59 -11.29 4.03
C SER A 59 6.78 -10.34 2.82
N GLY A 60 7.52 -9.24 3.00
CA GLY A 60 7.87 -8.31 1.92
C GLY A 60 8.63 -8.99 0.77
N ASN A 61 9.41 -10.03 1.07
CA ASN A 61 10.17 -10.77 0.06
C ASN A 61 9.28 -11.48 -0.96
N GLU A 62 8.19 -12.14 -0.51
CA GLU A 62 7.26 -12.82 -1.43
C GLU A 62 6.49 -11.82 -2.28
N THR A 63 6.06 -10.70 -1.68
CA THR A 63 5.41 -9.60 -2.42
C THR A 63 6.33 -9.08 -3.52
N ALA A 64 7.60 -8.78 -3.20
CA ALA A 64 8.57 -8.31 -4.17
C ALA A 64 8.85 -9.34 -5.27
N ALA A 65 8.97 -10.63 -4.92
CA ALA A 65 9.16 -11.71 -5.87
C ALA A 65 7.97 -11.87 -6.84
N HIS A 66 6.73 -11.77 -6.35
CA HIS A 66 5.53 -11.76 -7.20
C HIS A 66 5.54 -10.57 -8.16
N LEU A 67 5.88 -9.37 -7.68
CA LEU A 67 5.90 -8.16 -8.52
C LEU A 67 6.93 -8.22 -9.66
N LEU A 68 8.01 -8.99 -9.53
CA LEU A 68 8.96 -9.25 -10.62
C LEU A 68 8.35 -10.08 -11.76
N GLN A 69 7.37 -10.93 -11.47
CA GLN A 69 6.70 -11.77 -12.47
C GLN A 69 5.40 -11.14 -12.98
N MET A 70 4.61 -10.57 -12.07
CA MET A 70 3.34 -9.92 -12.35
C MET A 70 3.20 -8.66 -11.52
N SER A 71 3.10 -7.51 -12.18
CA SER A 71 2.97 -6.23 -11.50
C SER A 71 1.58 -5.93 -10.93
N ARG A 72 0.55 -6.73 -11.27
CA ARG A 72 -0.83 -6.51 -10.80
C ARG A 72 -0.95 -6.79 -9.31
N MET A 73 -1.60 -5.89 -8.58
CA MET A 73 -1.85 -6.07 -7.16
C MET A 73 -3.17 -5.46 -6.70
N THR A 74 -3.60 -5.82 -5.50
CA THR A 74 -4.70 -5.17 -4.79
C THR A 74 -4.22 -4.71 -3.41
N ILE A 75 -4.62 -3.51 -3.00
CA ILE A 75 -4.51 -3.06 -1.61
C ILE A 75 -5.91 -2.96 -1.03
N MET A 76 -6.14 -3.54 0.14
CA MET A 76 -7.44 -3.53 0.80
C MET A 76 -7.35 -2.86 2.17
N PHE A 77 -8.33 -2.00 2.44
CA PHE A 77 -8.55 -1.35 3.71
C PHE A 77 -9.91 -1.82 4.25
N CYS A 78 -9.97 -2.05 5.56
CA CYS A 78 -11.19 -2.46 6.25
C CYS A 78 -11.45 -1.49 7.40
N ALA A 79 -12.68 -1.03 7.56
CA ALA A 79 -13.11 -0.34 8.77
C ALA A 79 -13.14 -1.36 9.93
N PHE A 80 -12.34 -1.10 10.96
CA PHE A 80 -12.38 -1.83 12.23
C PHE A 80 -13.16 -1.08 13.31
N GLN A 81 -13.51 0.17 13.02
CA GLN A 81 -14.30 1.07 13.85
C GLN A 81 -15.38 1.68 12.96
N ASP A 82 -16.49 2.12 13.55
CA ASP A 82 -17.64 2.72 12.86
C ASP A 82 -18.32 1.78 11.84
N ALA A 83 -19.01 2.38 10.86
CA ALA A 83 -19.76 1.65 9.85
C ALA A 83 -18.85 0.73 9.01
N PRO A 84 -19.29 -0.50 8.71
CA PRO A 84 -18.48 -1.45 7.95
C PRO A 84 -18.23 -0.91 6.53
N LEU A 85 -16.95 -0.69 6.21
CA LEU A 85 -16.49 -0.25 4.91
C LEU A 85 -15.28 -1.08 4.48
N ILE A 86 -15.29 -1.54 3.22
CA ILE A 86 -14.14 -2.16 2.56
C ILE A 86 -13.79 -1.32 1.34
N LEU A 87 -12.59 -0.77 1.32
CA LEU A 87 -12.04 -0.05 0.17
C LEU A 87 -10.92 -0.88 -0.45
N ARG A 88 -10.94 -0.99 -1.78
CA ARG A 88 -9.93 -1.73 -2.54
C ARG A 88 -9.31 -0.83 -3.60
N LEU A 89 -7.99 -0.76 -3.60
CA LEU A 89 -7.20 -0.12 -4.64
C LEU A 89 -6.68 -1.20 -5.56
N TYR A 90 -6.95 -1.05 -6.85
CA TYR A 90 -6.48 -1.95 -7.89
C TYR A 90 -5.44 -1.24 -8.73
N GLY A 91 -4.34 -1.92 -9.04
CA GLY A 91 -3.32 -1.28 -9.84
C GLY A 91 -2.15 -2.17 -10.16
N ARG A 92 -1.09 -1.52 -10.64
CA ARG A 92 0.22 -2.12 -10.85
C ARG A 92 1.22 -1.54 -9.86
N ALA A 93 2.15 -2.35 -9.41
CA ALA A 93 3.22 -1.94 -8.53
C ALA A 93 4.56 -2.50 -8.97
N ARG A 94 5.61 -1.91 -8.41
CA ARG A 94 7.00 -2.35 -8.50
C ARG A 94 7.67 -2.13 -7.15
N ALA A 95 8.65 -2.97 -6.84
CA ALA A 95 9.50 -2.75 -5.68
C ALA A 95 10.57 -1.70 -6.00
N ILE A 96 10.92 -0.90 -5.00
CA ILE A 96 12.05 0.01 -5.01
C ILE A 96 12.93 -0.38 -3.83
N HIS A 97 14.23 -0.48 -4.07
CA HIS A 97 15.22 -0.96 -3.11
C HIS A 97 16.23 0.15 -2.76
N PRO A 98 16.90 0.07 -1.60
CA PRO A 98 17.91 1.06 -1.18
C PRO A 98 19.05 1.31 -2.16
N ARG A 99 19.30 0.37 -3.09
CA ARG A 99 20.32 0.44 -4.12
C ARG A 99 19.87 1.14 -5.41
N ASP A 100 18.57 1.42 -5.55
CA ASP A 100 18.01 2.05 -6.74
C ASP A 100 18.20 3.57 -6.65
N GLU A 101 18.55 4.23 -7.75
CA GLU A 101 18.88 5.67 -7.78
C GLU A 101 17.73 6.56 -7.24
N GLU A 102 16.49 6.14 -7.48
CA GLU A 102 15.29 6.85 -7.06
C GLU A 102 14.88 6.59 -5.59
N TRP A 103 15.58 5.71 -4.87
CA TRP A 103 15.23 5.34 -3.49
C TRP A 103 15.05 6.56 -2.58
N SER A 104 16.00 7.51 -2.64
CA SER A 104 15.97 8.70 -1.81
C SER A 104 14.77 9.60 -2.10
N GLU A 105 14.27 9.65 -3.34
CA GLU A 105 13.07 10.40 -3.70
C GLU A 105 11.83 9.78 -3.05
N TRP A 106 11.67 8.46 -3.20
CA TRP A 106 10.53 7.72 -2.68
C TRP A 106 10.52 7.58 -1.15
N LEU A 107 11.67 7.75 -0.49
CA LEU A 107 11.76 7.70 0.97
C LEU A 107 11.32 9.02 1.63
N ARG A 108 11.46 10.18 0.95
CA ARG A 108 11.15 11.51 1.51
C ARG A 108 9.76 11.62 2.16
N PRO A 109 8.66 11.12 1.55
CA PRO A 109 7.32 11.23 2.14
C PRO A 109 7.19 10.53 3.50
N PHE A 110 8.08 9.59 3.82
CA PHE A 110 8.05 8.83 5.06
C PHE A 110 8.83 9.49 6.20
N GLN A 111 9.85 10.29 5.89
CA GLN A 111 10.71 10.97 6.88
C GLN A 111 10.05 12.21 7.50
N ALA A 112 9.08 12.83 6.81
CA ALA A 112 8.48 14.09 7.25
C ALA A 112 7.67 14.00 8.56
N LEU A 113 7.41 12.79 9.09
CA LEU A 113 6.54 12.59 10.26
C LEU A 113 7.28 12.24 11.57
N ASP A 114 8.61 12.17 11.59
CA ASP A 114 9.40 11.87 12.80
C ASP A 114 9.70 13.11 13.68
N LYS A 115 9.12 14.28 13.38
CA LYS A 115 9.36 15.52 14.15
C LYS A 115 8.36 15.80 15.28
N SER A 116 7.43 14.90 15.58
CA SER A 116 6.45 15.09 16.67
C SER A 116 6.68 14.19 17.89
N SER A 117 7.94 13.87 18.18
CA SER A 117 8.33 13.21 19.43
C SER A 117 9.49 13.96 20.05
N THR A 118 9.21 15.19 20.49
CA THR A 118 9.97 15.92 21.50
C THR A 118 8.99 16.72 22.34
#